data_AF-A0AAN8FGH5-F1
#
_entry.id   AF-A0AAN8FGH5-F1
#
_cell.length_a   1.000
_cell.length_b   1.000
_cell.length_c   1.000
_cell.angle_alpha   90.00
_cell.angle_beta   90.00
_cell.angle_gamma   90.00
#
_symmetry.space_group_name_H-M   'P 1'
#
loop_
_entity.id
_entity.type
_entity.pdbx_description
1 polymer ?
#
loop_
_entity_poly.entity_id
_entity_poly.type
_entity_poly.pdbx_seq_one_letter_code
_entity_poly.pdbx_strand_id
1 'polypeptide(L)'
;MSSTIREDQDTDFTPPEQRLALQTSLQATTTLETSCRITDKFCNVWQNEYPTSLREKHILNRGPKGCQQHLRIGAVVLICEATLPRHCWKMKMGVIQELSSNVQGVIREAVVR
;
A
#
# COMPACT_ATOMS: atom_id res chain seq x y z
N MET A 1 -17.58 68.48 -39.21
CA MET A 1 -17.99 68.89 -37.84
C MET A 1 -18.54 67.68 -37.12
N SER A 2 -17.78 67.15 -36.16
CA SER A 2 -18.24 66.67 -34.84
C SER A 2 -17.10 65.88 -34.21
N SER A 3 -16.32 66.60 -33.42
CA SER A 3 -15.50 66.10 -32.31
C SER A 3 -16.41 65.67 -31.14
N THR A 4 -15.84 64.91 -30.18
CA THR A 4 -16.31 64.59 -28.78
C THR A 4 -16.51 63.08 -28.60
N ILE A 5 -15.98 62.31 -27.65
CA ILE A 5 -15.09 62.47 -26.48
C ILE A 5 -14.44 61.09 -26.23
N ARG A 6 -13.30 61.14 -25.57
CA ARG A 6 -12.37 60.11 -25.07
C ARG A 6 -13.00 59.25 -23.95
N GLU A 7 -12.80 57.93 -24.00
CA GLU A 7 -12.79 57.02 -22.83
C GLU A 7 -11.61 56.07 -23.04
N ASP A 8 -10.39 56.56 -22.81
CA ASP A 8 -9.58 56.16 -21.66
C ASP A 8 -9.77 54.67 -21.30
N GLN A 9 -8.94 53.85 -21.91
CA GLN A 9 -8.67 52.48 -21.46
C GLN A 9 -7.99 52.62 -20.10
N ASP A 10 -8.80 52.78 -19.06
CA ASP A 10 -8.36 52.74 -17.67
C ASP A 10 -7.81 51.33 -17.43
N THR A 11 -6.53 51.18 -17.71
CA THR A 11 -5.73 50.02 -17.37
C THR A 11 -5.69 50.02 -15.86
N ASP A 12 -6.64 49.32 -15.25
CA ASP A 12 -6.85 49.19 -13.81
C ASP A 12 -5.50 49.18 -13.08
N PHE A 13 -5.08 50.37 -12.64
CA PHE A 13 -3.72 50.60 -12.20
C PHE A 13 -3.57 49.95 -10.85
N THR A 14 -3.17 48.69 -10.85
CA THR A 14 -2.84 47.97 -9.64
C THR A 14 -1.51 48.51 -9.12
N PRO A 15 -1.46 49.13 -7.92
CA PRO A 15 -0.21 49.57 -7.34
C PRO A 15 0.81 48.42 -7.27
N PRO A 16 2.12 48.70 -7.42
CA PRO A 16 3.17 47.68 -7.51
C PRO A 16 3.14 46.67 -6.36
N GLU A 17 2.75 47.12 -5.16
CA GLU A 17 2.61 46.30 -3.96
C GLU A 17 1.50 45.25 -4.09
N GLN A 18 0.34 45.62 -4.65
CA GLN A 18 -0.75 44.69 -4.93
C GLN A 18 -0.38 43.70 -6.04
N ARG A 19 0.37 44.14 -7.06
CA ARG A 19 0.91 43.24 -8.11
C ARG A 19 1.84 42.20 -7.51
N LEU A 20 2.70 42.60 -6.57
CA LEU A 20 3.62 41.71 -5.89
C LEU A 20 2.89 40.69 -4.99
N ALA A 21 1.86 41.14 -4.27
CA ALA A 21 1.02 40.28 -3.44
C ALA A 21 0.25 39.25 -4.28
N LEU A 22 -0.33 39.67 -5.41
CA LEU A 22 -1.03 38.79 -6.36
C LEU A 22 -0.09 37.78 -7.00
N GLN A 23 1.09 38.22 -7.44
CA GLN A 23 2.11 37.31 -7.96
C GLN A 23 2.54 36.28 -6.91
N THR A 24 2.81 36.70 -5.68
CA THR A 24 3.25 35.80 -4.60
C THR A 24 2.18 34.77 -4.26
N SER A 25 0.91 35.18 -4.23
CA SER A 25 -0.21 34.26 -3.97
C SER A 25 -0.41 33.27 -5.12
N LEU A 26 -0.29 33.70 -6.40
CA LEU A 26 -0.29 32.78 -7.55
C LEU A 26 0.91 31.83 -7.55
N GLN A 27 2.11 32.31 -7.19
CA GLN A 27 3.28 31.45 -7.05
C GLN A 27 3.10 30.43 -5.93
N ALA A 28 2.47 30.82 -4.81
CA ALA A 28 2.16 29.91 -3.72
C ALA A 28 1.15 28.82 -4.14
N THR A 29 0.06 29.18 -4.82
CA THR A 29 -0.93 28.20 -5.29
C THR A 29 -0.32 27.24 -6.31
N THR A 30 0.42 27.74 -7.28
CA THR A 30 1.10 26.90 -8.30
C THR A 30 2.17 26.00 -7.67
N THR A 31 2.91 26.48 -6.66
CA THR A 31 3.86 25.65 -5.91
C THR A 31 3.15 24.53 -5.14
N LEU A 32 2.02 24.83 -4.52
CA LEU A 32 1.21 23.82 -3.81
C LEU A 32 0.67 22.77 -4.78
N GLU A 33 0.05 23.19 -5.89
CA GLU A 33 -0.47 22.29 -6.92
C GLU A 33 0.61 21.39 -7.52
N THR A 34 1.78 21.96 -7.81
CA THR A 34 2.91 21.19 -8.34
C THR A 34 3.44 20.20 -7.31
N SER A 35 3.51 20.57 -6.04
CA SER A 35 3.94 19.66 -4.96
C SER A 35 2.97 18.48 -4.79
N CYS A 36 1.66 18.72 -4.76
CA CYS A 36 0.65 17.67 -4.68
C CYS A 36 0.73 16.75 -5.89
N ARG A 37 0.83 17.31 -7.10
CA ARG A 37 0.92 16.53 -8.35
C ARG A 37 2.15 15.61 -8.37
N ILE A 38 3.28 16.05 -7.83
CA ILE A 38 4.50 15.22 -7.73
C ILE A 38 4.26 14.07 -6.75
N THR A 39 3.70 14.37 -5.58
CA THR A 39 3.36 13.35 -4.58
C THR A 39 2.36 12.34 -5.12
N ASP A 40 1.30 12.77 -5.82
CA ASP A 40 0.32 11.88 -6.41
C ASP A 40 0.94 10.94 -7.45
N LYS A 41 1.83 11.47 -8.31
CA LYS A 41 2.58 10.64 -9.26
C LYS A 41 3.43 9.60 -8.55
N PHE A 42 4.15 10.00 -7.51
CA PHE A 42 4.95 9.07 -6.71
C PHE A 42 4.07 8.01 -6.03
N CYS A 43 2.97 8.41 -5.40
CA CYS A 43 2.03 7.52 -4.76
C CYS A 43 1.41 6.53 -5.75
N ASN A 44 1.06 6.96 -6.96
CA ASN A 44 0.52 6.08 -8.00
C ASN A 44 1.55 5.06 -8.49
N VAL A 45 2.78 5.50 -8.77
CA VAL A 45 3.88 4.60 -9.16
C VAL A 45 4.18 3.61 -8.03
N TRP A 46 4.27 4.11 -6.80
CA TRP A 46 4.51 3.28 -5.62
C TRP A 46 3.39 2.25 -5.45
N GLN A 47 2.12 2.61 -5.50
CA GLN A 47 1.01 1.68 -5.31
C GLN A 47 0.95 0.58 -6.38
N ASN A 48 1.33 0.88 -7.62
CA ASN A 48 1.26 -0.10 -8.72
C ASN A 48 2.51 -0.99 -8.80
N GLU A 49 3.68 -0.41 -8.65
CA GLU A 49 4.94 -1.09 -8.97
C GLU A 49 5.61 -1.67 -7.73
N TYR A 50 5.64 -0.93 -6.62
CA TYR A 50 6.38 -1.34 -5.43
C TYR A 50 5.84 -2.62 -4.78
N PRO A 51 4.52 -2.82 -4.57
CA PRO A 51 3.99 -4.08 -4.05
C PRO A 51 4.31 -5.29 -4.94
N THR A 52 4.36 -5.09 -6.26
CA THR A 52 4.68 -6.14 -7.23
C THR A 52 6.15 -6.54 -7.11
N SER A 53 7.08 -5.58 -7.15
CA SER A 53 8.50 -5.84 -6.94
C SER A 53 8.80 -6.42 -5.55
N LEU A 54 8.08 -5.98 -4.51
CA LEU A 54 8.21 -6.52 -3.15
C LEU A 54 7.73 -7.97 -3.09
N ARG A 55 6.62 -8.30 -3.75
CA ARG A 55 6.11 -9.68 -3.86
C ARG A 55 7.11 -10.57 -4.58
N GLU A 56 7.65 -10.14 -5.71
CA GLU A 56 8.63 -10.90 -6.48
C GLU A 56 9.88 -11.20 -5.65
N LYS A 57 10.44 -10.17 -5.00
CA LYS A 57 11.57 -10.33 -4.08
C LYS A 57 11.25 -11.25 -2.92
N HIS A 58 10.05 -11.14 -2.32
CA HIS A 58 9.63 -12.01 -1.23
C HIS A 58 9.47 -13.47 -1.69
N ILE A 59 8.92 -13.71 -2.89
CA ILE A 59 8.78 -15.05 -3.44
C ILE A 59 10.17 -15.67 -3.70
N LEU A 60 11.09 -14.90 -4.26
CA LEU A 60 12.46 -15.37 -4.53
C LEU A 60 13.22 -15.68 -3.23
N ASN A 61 13.06 -14.83 -2.21
CA ASN A 61 13.72 -14.99 -0.92
C ASN A 61 12.95 -15.91 0.04
N ARG A 62 11.76 -16.38 -0.34
CA ARG A 62 11.04 -17.39 0.43
C ARG A 62 11.82 -18.68 0.26
N GLY A 63 12.43 -19.14 1.35
CA GLY A 63 12.95 -20.50 1.44
C GLY A 63 11.86 -21.54 1.11
N PRO A 64 12.22 -22.84 1.07
CA PRO A 64 11.31 -23.90 0.66
C PRO A 64 9.94 -23.77 1.35
N LYS A 65 8.87 -23.84 0.55
CA LYS A 65 7.50 -23.68 1.05
C LYS A 65 7.17 -24.83 2.02
N GLY A 66 7.01 -24.50 3.30
CA GLY A 66 6.58 -25.44 4.35
C GLY A 66 7.55 -25.49 5.54
N CYS A 67 7.12 -26.16 6.62
CA CYS A 67 8.03 -26.52 7.70
C CYS A 67 8.95 -27.64 7.20
N GLN A 68 10.26 -27.38 7.13
CA GLN A 68 11.29 -28.42 7.03
C GLN A 68 11.47 -29.17 8.36
N GLN A 69 10.83 -28.68 9.42
CA GLN A 69 10.88 -29.28 10.73
C GLN A 69 10.01 -30.54 10.77
N HIS A 70 10.61 -31.65 11.16
CA HIS A 70 9.90 -32.91 11.36
C HIS A 70 8.84 -32.73 12.46
N LEU A 71 7.61 -33.13 12.16
CA LEU A 71 6.50 -33.03 13.11
C LEU A 71 6.78 -33.94 14.31
N ARG A 72 6.51 -33.44 15.51
CA ARG A 72 6.70 -34.18 16.78
C ARG A 72 5.40 -34.19 17.56
N ILE A 73 5.19 -35.26 18.33
CA ILE A 73 4.12 -35.31 19.33
C ILE A 73 4.34 -34.15 20.31
N GLY A 74 3.28 -33.42 20.65
CA GLY A 74 3.34 -32.22 21.48
C GLY A 74 3.63 -30.92 20.72
N ALA A 75 3.92 -30.98 19.41
CA ALA A 75 4.07 -29.77 18.61
C ALA A 75 2.72 -29.06 18.44
N VAL A 76 2.75 -27.74 18.47
CA VAL A 76 1.57 -26.90 18.24
C VAL A 76 1.45 -26.62 16.75
N VAL A 77 0.28 -26.90 16.19
CA VAL A 77 -0.03 -26.67 14.77
C VAL A 77 -1.20 -25.70 14.62
N LEU A 78 -1.17 -24.96 13.51
CA LEU A 78 -2.27 -24.08 13.09
C LEU A 78 -3.11 -24.81 12.04
N ILE A 79 -4.38 -25.03 12.34
CA ILE A 79 -5.33 -25.63 11.39
C ILE A 79 -5.95 -24.51 10.56
N CYS A 80 -5.71 -24.54 9.25
CA CYS A 80 -6.27 -23.57 8.31
C CYS A 80 -7.50 -24.19 7.62
N GLU A 81 -8.71 -23.76 7.99
CA GLU A 81 -9.91 -24.09 7.21
C GLU A 81 -10.36 -22.91 6.35
N ALA A 82 -10.75 -23.20 5.11
CA ALA A 82 -11.12 -22.18 4.12
C ALA A 82 -12.37 -21.37 4.48
N THR A 83 -13.17 -21.85 5.43
CA THR A 83 -14.46 -21.26 5.84
C THR A 83 -14.36 -20.30 7.03
N LEU A 84 -13.20 -20.22 7.69
CA LEU A 84 -13.04 -19.41 8.90
C LEU A 84 -12.76 -17.92 8.57
N PRO A 85 -13.45 -16.97 9.23
CA PRO A 85 -13.20 -15.54 9.03
C PRO A 85 -11.76 -15.15 9.37
N ARG A 86 -11.14 -14.29 8.54
CA ARG A 86 -9.72 -13.88 8.65
C ARG A 86 -9.34 -13.22 10.00
N HIS A 87 -10.30 -12.66 10.71
CA HIS A 87 -10.09 -12.03 12.04
C HIS A 87 -10.17 -13.05 13.20
N CYS A 88 -10.55 -14.29 12.92
CA CYS A 88 -10.53 -15.36 13.90
C CYS A 88 -9.15 -16.02 13.90
N TRP A 89 -8.13 -15.34 14.44
CA TRP A 89 -6.82 -15.95 14.72
C TRP A 89 -6.90 -17.03 15.81
N LYS A 90 -8.09 -17.26 16.38
CA LYS A 90 -8.50 -18.52 17.02
C LYS A 90 -8.70 -19.66 16.00
N MET A 91 -8.01 -19.64 14.86
CA MET A 91 -7.85 -20.78 13.96
C MET A 91 -7.21 -21.88 14.79
N LYS A 92 -8.03 -22.87 15.21
CA LYS A 92 -7.70 -24.02 16.07
C LYS A 92 -6.19 -24.26 16.15
N MET A 93 -5.56 -23.64 17.15
CA MET A 93 -4.25 -24.07 17.60
C MET A 93 -4.50 -25.38 18.31
N GLY A 94 -3.87 -26.41 17.81
CA GLY A 94 -4.03 -27.73 18.37
C GLY A 94 -2.69 -28.38 18.60
N VAL A 95 -2.63 -29.20 19.63
CA VAL A 95 -1.42 -29.93 19.97
C VAL A 95 -1.51 -31.31 19.34
N ILE A 96 -0.48 -31.70 18.60
CA ILE A 96 -0.44 -33.05 18.01
C ILE A 96 -0.33 -34.07 19.14
N GLN A 97 -1.30 -34.96 19.25
CA GLN A 97 -1.32 -36.03 20.24
C GLN A 97 -0.72 -37.32 19.67
N GLU A 98 -1.02 -37.61 18.41
CA GLU A 98 -0.57 -38.84 17.73
C GLU A 98 -0.22 -38.54 16.28
N LEU A 99 0.81 -39.21 15.76
CA LEU A 99 1.21 -39.16 14.35
C LEU A 99 1.10 -40.57 13.77
N SER A 100 0.41 -40.70 12.65
CA SER A 100 0.37 -41.94 11.88
C SER A 100 1.29 -41.82 10.66
N SER A 101 2.28 -42.72 10.60
CA SER A 101 3.24 -42.81 9.51
C SER A 101 2.90 -43.98 8.58
N ASN A 102 3.02 -43.76 7.26
CA ASN A 102 2.96 -44.84 6.28
C ASN A 102 4.20 -45.76 6.40
N VAL A 103 4.18 -46.93 5.75
CA VAL A 103 5.27 -47.91 5.65
C VAL A 103 6.59 -47.28 5.16
N GLN A 104 6.52 -46.18 4.40
CA GLN A 104 7.68 -45.42 3.95
C GLN A 104 8.16 -44.31 4.93
N GLY A 105 7.63 -44.27 6.15
CA GLY A 105 7.99 -43.28 7.17
C GLY A 105 7.47 -41.86 6.93
N VAL A 106 6.61 -41.67 5.91
CA VAL A 106 5.98 -40.38 5.61
C VAL A 106 4.73 -40.21 6.47
N ILE A 107 4.70 -39.16 7.28
CA ILE A 107 3.54 -38.77 8.10
C ILE A 107 2.48 -38.16 7.18
N ARG A 108 1.28 -38.75 7.16
CA ARG A 108 0.14 -38.25 6.37
C ARG A 108 -1.06 -37.86 7.22
N GLU A 109 -1.12 -38.36 8.45
CA GLU A 109 -2.25 -38.17 9.36
C GLU A 109 -1.74 -37.81 10.76
N ALA A 110 -2.44 -36.89 11.42
CA ALA A 110 -2.15 -36.45 12.77
C ALA A 110 -3.46 -36.21 13.53
N VAL A 111 -3.53 -36.70 14.77
CA VAL A 111 -4.65 -36.44 15.67
C VAL A 111 -4.31 -35.23 16.53
N VAL A 112 -5.19 -34.24 16.54
CA VAL A 112 -4.95 -32.93 17.16
C VAL A 112 -6.06 -32.63 18.17
N ARG A 113 -5.69 -32.18 19.37
CA ARG A 113 -6.62 -31.71 20.42
C ARG A 113 -6.88 -30.22 20.31
#